data_AF-A0A9X2M644-F1
#
_entry.id   AF-A0A9X2M644-F1
#
_cell.length_a   1.000
_cell.length_b   1.000
_cell.length_c   1.000
_cell.angle_alpha   90.00
_cell.angle_beta   90.00
_cell.angle_gamma   90.00
#
_symmetry.space_group_name_H-M   'P 1'
#
loop_
_entity.id
_entity.type
_entity.pdbx_description
1 polymer ?
#
loop_
_entity_poly.entity_id
_entity_poly.type
_entity_poly.pdbx_seq_one_letter_code
_entity_poly.pdbx_strand_id
1 'polypeptide(L)'
;MAWGRALSLVEHRLEVAVTSVVEKRLGALPVAAEFLRRLDVAGIVDGVCPGGASALVMHGQVIEALVANRLTSPAPLVRVEDWARCWAVEEVFGIGPGLLNGDRLARALDAIAPHLENLAGTVRARAIGDFGIDVARMHWDMTSMSVHGAFPVEGQDEDFPVIGYGRPKDRRSI
;
A
#
# COMPACT_ATOMS: atom_id res chain seq x y z
N MET A 1 -57.46 -42.11 -34.38
CA MET A 1 -57.80 -40.81 -33.76
C MET A 1 -57.09 -40.75 -32.42
N ALA A 2 -56.00 -39.97 -32.35
CA ALA A 2 -55.11 -39.85 -31.21
C ALA A 2 -55.58 -38.71 -30.29
N TRP A 3 -55.65 -38.97 -28.99
CA TRP A 3 -55.71 -37.93 -27.96
C TRP A 3 -54.85 -38.36 -26.77
N GLY A 4 -53.55 -38.13 -26.90
CA GLY A 4 -52.61 -38.14 -25.77
C GLY A 4 -52.65 -36.77 -25.10
N ARG A 5 -53.23 -36.69 -23.90
CA ARG A 5 -53.15 -35.49 -23.06
C ARG A 5 -51.73 -35.40 -22.50
N ALA A 6 -50.93 -34.49 -23.05
CA ALA A 6 -49.65 -34.10 -22.48
C ALA A 6 -49.90 -33.28 -21.21
N LEU A 7 -49.65 -33.88 -20.05
CA LEU A 7 -49.49 -33.18 -18.78
C LEU A 7 -48.15 -32.44 -18.84
N SER A 8 -48.18 -31.12 -19.02
CA SER A 8 -46.98 -30.29 -18.84
C SER A 8 -46.70 -30.15 -17.35
N LEU A 9 -45.68 -30.84 -16.86
CA LEU A 9 -45.09 -30.55 -15.56
C LEU A 9 -44.29 -29.25 -15.71
N VAL A 10 -44.77 -28.18 -15.06
CA VAL A 10 -44.01 -26.94 -14.89
C VAL A 10 -42.96 -27.21 -13.83
N GLU A 11 -41.73 -27.41 -14.28
CA GLU A 11 -40.57 -27.63 -13.42
C GLU A 11 -40.12 -26.26 -12.87
N HIS A 12 -40.51 -25.96 -11.63
CA HIS A 12 -40.04 -24.78 -10.91
C HIS A 12 -38.54 -24.95 -10.61
N ARG A 13 -37.69 -24.41 -11.49
CA ARG A 13 -36.25 -24.24 -11.22
C ARG A 13 -36.08 -23.22 -10.10
N LEU A 14 -35.67 -23.69 -8.92
CA LEU A 14 -35.18 -22.84 -7.84
C LEU A 14 -33.81 -22.29 -8.24
N GLU A 15 -33.72 -21.00 -8.53
CA GLU A 15 -32.45 -20.29 -8.62
C GLU A 15 -31.95 -20.04 -7.20
N VAL A 16 -30.96 -20.83 -6.77
CA VAL A 16 -30.24 -20.59 -5.52
C VAL A 16 -29.25 -19.46 -5.76
N ALA A 17 -29.62 -18.25 -5.35
CA ALA A 17 -28.70 -17.11 -5.33
C ALA A 17 -27.68 -17.31 -4.18
N VAL A 18 -26.48 -17.79 -4.52
CA VAL A 18 -25.36 -17.85 -3.57
C VAL A 18 -24.88 -16.43 -3.34
N THR A 19 -25.19 -15.86 -2.18
CA THR A 19 -24.62 -14.58 -1.75
C THR A 19 -23.31 -14.90 -1.01
N SER A 20 -22.16 -14.54 -1.59
CA SER A 20 -20.89 -14.64 -0.88
C SER A 20 -20.78 -13.49 0.13
N VAL A 21 -20.55 -13.84 1.40
CA VAL A 21 -20.20 -12.88 2.45
C VAL A 21 -18.69 -12.87 2.57
N VAL A 22 -18.09 -11.68 2.49
CA VAL A 22 -16.64 -11.47 2.66
C VAL A 22 -16.43 -10.58 3.88
N GLU A 23 -15.57 -11.02 4.79
CA GLU A 23 -15.12 -10.22 5.93
C GLU A 23 -13.79 -9.53 5.59
N LYS A 24 -13.72 -8.22 5.83
CA LYS A 24 -12.50 -7.42 5.64
C LYS A 24 -12.21 -6.58 6.89
N ARG A 25 -10.93 -6.41 7.20
CA ARG A 25 -10.49 -5.60 8.34
C ARG A 25 -10.38 -4.11 7.96
N LEU A 26 -11.07 -3.25 8.72
CA LEU A 26 -10.94 -1.79 8.64
C LEU A 26 -9.69 -1.29 9.38
N GLY A 27 -9.54 -1.66 10.65
CA GLY A 27 -8.47 -1.20 11.53
C GLY A 27 -8.23 0.32 11.44
N ALA A 28 -6.97 0.74 11.31
CA ALA A 28 -6.60 2.15 11.20
C ALA A 28 -6.64 2.70 9.75
N LEU A 29 -7.10 1.93 8.75
CA LEU A 29 -7.07 2.37 7.35
C LEU A 29 -7.82 3.67 7.08
N PRO A 30 -9.06 3.88 7.61
CA PRO A 30 -9.77 5.13 7.33
C PRO A 30 -9.03 6.35 7.87
N VAL A 31 -8.38 6.21 9.02
CA VAL A 31 -7.55 7.26 9.61
C VAL A 31 -6.33 7.51 8.75
N ALA A 32 -5.59 6.46 8.38
CA ALA A 32 -4.42 6.59 7.50
C ALA A 32 -4.78 7.26 6.16
N ALA A 33 -5.87 6.82 5.53
CA ALA A 33 -6.35 7.41 4.28
C ALA A 33 -6.71 8.89 4.42
N GLU A 34 -7.34 9.29 5.52
CA GLU A 34 -7.66 10.69 5.76
C GLU A 34 -6.41 11.56 5.90
N PHE A 35 -5.41 11.11 6.65
CA PHE A 35 -4.14 11.82 6.76
C PHE A 35 -3.39 11.87 5.42
N LEU A 36 -3.35 10.77 4.66
CA LEU A 36 -2.72 10.71 3.34
C LEU A 36 -3.37 11.68 2.35
N ARG A 37 -4.71 11.75 2.33
CA ARG A 37 -5.46 12.72 1.51
C ARG A 37 -5.21 14.16 1.92
N ARG A 38 -5.25 14.46 3.22
CA ARG A 38 -4.96 15.82 3.72
C ARG A 38 -3.56 16.28 3.35
N LEU A 39 -2.58 15.38 3.47
CA LEU A 39 -1.19 15.58 3.06
C LEU A 39 -0.96 15.47 1.55
N ASP A 40 -2.00 15.17 0.76
CA ASP A 40 -1.95 15.10 -0.70
C ASP A 40 -0.81 14.20 -1.23
N VAL A 41 -0.57 13.08 -0.56
CA VAL A 41 0.57 12.21 -0.86
C VAL A 41 0.50 11.69 -2.28
N ALA A 42 -0.68 11.24 -2.73
CA ALA A 42 -0.84 10.78 -4.09
C ALA A 42 -0.55 11.90 -5.12
N GLY A 43 -1.12 13.09 -4.93
CA GLY A 43 -0.93 14.22 -5.86
C GLY A 43 0.52 14.70 -5.94
N ILE A 44 1.21 14.75 -4.79
CA ILE A 44 2.64 15.10 -4.73
C ILE A 44 3.48 14.07 -5.49
N VAL A 45 3.24 12.77 -5.26
CA VAL A 45 3.98 11.71 -5.96
C VAL A 45 3.69 11.73 -7.46
N ASP A 46 2.42 11.83 -7.86
CA ASP A 46 2.04 11.79 -9.27
C ASP A 46 2.51 13.04 -10.04
N GLY A 47 2.66 14.18 -9.36
CA GLY A 47 3.24 15.39 -9.95
C GLY A 47 4.74 15.28 -10.27
N VAL A 48 5.49 14.46 -9.52
CA VAL A 48 6.92 14.23 -9.73
C VAL A 48 7.18 13.00 -10.61
N CYS A 49 6.41 11.94 -10.38
CA CYS A 49 6.58 10.62 -10.98
C CYS A 49 5.29 10.19 -11.70
N PRO A 50 4.88 10.88 -12.79
CA PRO A 50 3.62 10.59 -13.45
C PRO A 50 3.58 9.14 -13.94
N GLY A 51 2.45 8.48 -13.70
CA GLY A 51 2.17 7.16 -14.23
C GLY A 51 2.03 7.17 -15.76
N GLY A 52 2.12 5.99 -16.38
CA GLY A 52 1.83 5.85 -17.80
C GLY A 52 0.35 6.11 -18.11
N ALA A 53 0.04 6.58 -19.33
CA ALA A 53 -1.33 6.96 -19.73
C ALA A 53 -2.39 5.84 -19.59
N SER A 54 -1.96 4.57 -19.59
CA SER A 54 -2.84 3.40 -19.41
C SER A 54 -2.80 2.83 -17.99
N ALA A 55 -2.23 3.54 -17.02
CA ALA A 55 -2.14 3.08 -15.64
C ALA A 55 -3.52 3.06 -14.97
N LEU A 56 -3.95 1.88 -14.53
CA LEU A 56 -5.19 1.72 -13.76
C LEU A 56 -5.07 2.29 -12.34
N VAL A 57 -3.85 2.41 -11.81
CA VAL A 57 -3.52 2.99 -10.51
C VAL A 57 -2.22 3.75 -10.69
N MET A 58 -2.21 5.01 -10.26
CA MET A 58 -1.03 5.87 -10.36
C MET A 58 -0.01 5.55 -9.27
N HIS A 59 1.24 6.01 -9.41
CA HIS A 59 2.28 5.74 -8.43
C HIS A 59 1.90 6.28 -7.05
N GLY A 60 1.30 7.46 -6.98
CA GLY A 60 0.83 8.07 -5.74
C GLY A 60 -0.13 7.19 -4.95
N GLN A 61 -1.12 6.62 -5.62
CA GLN A 61 -2.07 5.67 -5.00
C GLN A 61 -1.38 4.38 -4.53
N VAL A 62 -0.37 3.89 -5.26
CA VAL A 62 0.44 2.75 -4.82
C VAL A 62 1.23 3.09 -3.55
N ILE A 63 1.84 4.28 -3.50
CA ILE A 63 2.58 4.73 -2.32
C ILE A 63 1.66 4.89 -1.11
N GLU A 64 0.46 5.45 -1.28
CA GLU A 64 -0.55 5.53 -0.21
C GLU A 64 -0.91 4.14 0.35
N ALA A 65 -1.13 3.15 -0.53
CA ALA A 65 -1.40 1.78 -0.12
C ALA A 65 -0.22 1.15 0.64
N LEU A 66 1.02 1.39 0.22
CA LEU A 66 2.23 0.90 0.90
C LEU A 66 2.43 1.56 2.28
N VAL A 67 2.16 2.86 2.40
CA VAL A 67 2.17 3.55 3.71
C VAL A 67 1.09 2.98 4.61
N ALA A 68 -0.13 2.78 4.10
CA ALA A 68 -1.23 2.19 4.86
C ALA A 68 -0.93 0.75 5.31
N ASN A 69 -0.28 -0.06 4.46
CA ASN A 69 0.21 -1.38 4.84
C ASN A 69 1.18 -1.29 6.02
N ARG A 70 2.14 -0.35 5.95
CA ARG A 70 3.16 -0.18 6.99
C ARG A 70 2.59 0.32 8.32
N LEU A 71 1.53 1.12 8.29
CA LEU A 71 0.88 1.66 9.50
C LEU A 71 -0.12 0.70 10.15
N THR A 72 -0.50 -0.39 9.48
CA THR A 72 -1.53 -1.31 9.96
C THR A 72 -0.95 -2.67 10.35
N SER A 73 -0.78 -3.56 9.39
CA SER A 73 -0.20 -4.88 9.57
C SER A 73 0.80 -5.09 8.43
N PRO A 74 2.07 -4.65 8.63
CA PRO A 74 3.08 -4.67 7.59
C PRO A 74 3.20 -6.06 6.95
N ALA A 75 3.06 -6.10 5.63
CA ALA A 75 3.28 -7.29 4.83
C ALA A 75 4.52 -7.07 3.95
N PRO A 76 5.33 -8.09 3.68
CA PRO A 76 6.38 -7.98 2.67
C PRO A 76 5.75 -7.67 1.30
N LEU A 77 6.49 -7.02 0.39
CA LEU A 77 5.96 -6.56 -0.92
C LEU A 77 5.22 -7.66 -1.69
N VAL A 78 5.75 -8.88 -1.68
CA VAL A 78 5.14 -10.05 -2.34
C VAL A 78 3.78 -10.48 -1.75
N ARG A 79 3.42 -9.97 -0.57
CA ARG A 79 2.17 -10.28 0.17
C ARG A 79 1.26 -9.06 0.32
N VAL A 80 1.57 -7.92 -0.29
CA VAL A 80 0.73 -6.72 -0.18
C VAL A 80 -0.63 -6.93 -0.86
N GLU A 81 -0.69 -7.65 -1.98
CA GLU A 81 -1.97 -8.04 -2.58
C GLU A 81 -2.83 -8.87 -1.61
N ASP A 82 -2.24 -9.88 -0.95
CA ASP A 82 -2.94 -10.70 0.04
C ASP A 82 -3.42 -9.87 1.24
N TRP A 83 -2.58 -8.94 1.71
CA TRP A 83 -2.97 -7.97 2.73
C TRP A 83 -4.18 -7.15 2.27
N ALA A 84 -4.18 -6.64 1.03
CA ALA A 84 -5.28 -5.86 0.49
C ALA A 84 -6.58 -6.67 0.31
N ARG A 85 -6.49 -8.00 0.13
CA ARG A 85 -7.66 -8.89 0.11
C ARG A 85 -8.30 -9.04 1.49
N CYS A 86 -7.49 -9.09 2.55
CA CYS A 86 -7.96 -9.26 3.93
C CYS A 86 -8.39 -7.94 4.60
N TRP A 87 -8.00 -6.80 4.03
CA TRP A 87 -8.28 -5.48 4.55
C TRP A 87 -9.20 -4.69 3.63
N ALA A 88 -9.88 -3.68 4.17
CA ALA A 88 -10.83 -2.84 3.43
C ALA A 88 -10.14 -1.82 2.50
N VAL A 89 -9.09 -2.23 1.77
CA VAL A 89 -8.26 -1.35 0.93
C VAL A 89 -9.05 -0.82 -0.26
N GLU A 90 -9.82 -1.69 -0.91
CA GLU A 90 -10.67 -1.30 -2.04
C GLU A 90 -11.75 -0.30 -1.62
N GLU A 91 -12.35 -0.52 -0.45
CA GLU A 91 -13.40 0.33 0.09
C GLU A 91 -12.87 1.70 0.56
N VAL A 92 -11.63 1.75 1.07
CA VAL A 92 -11.05 2.98 1.63
C VAL A 92 -10.26 3.79 0.60
N PHE A 93 -9.51 3.12 -0.28
CA PHE A 93 -8.61 3.75 -1.27
C PHE A 93 -9.12 3.64 -2.71
N GLY A 94 -10.18 2.86 -2.98
CA GLY A 94 -10.66 2.63 -4.34
C GLY A 94 -9.74 1.72 -5.16
N ILE A 95 -8.83 0.99 -4.52
CA ILE A 95 -7.82 0.16 -5.17
C ILE A 95 -8.17 -1.31 -5.00
N GLY A 96 -8.57 -1.97 -6.08
CA GLY A 96 -8.81 -3.41 -6.09
C GLY A 96 -7.53 -4.19 -5.74
N PRO A 97 -7.58 -5.27 -4.94
CA PRO A 97 -6.36 -5.94 -4.47
C PRO A 97 -5.42 -6.43 -5.59
N GLY A 98 -5.95 -6.94 -6.70
CA GLY A 98 -5.15 -7.39 -7.86
C GLY A 98 -4.39 -6.27 -8.57
N LEU A 99 -4.69 -5.01 -8.25
CA LEU A 99 -3.95 -3.84 -8.70
C LEU A 99 -2.71 -3.56 -7.84
N LEU A 100 -2.50 -4.28 -6.73
CA LEU A 100 -1.35 -4.16 -5.84
C LEU A 100 -0.38 -5.35 -5.99
N ASN A 101 -0.19 -5.83 -7.22
CA ASN A 101 0.78 -6.88 -7.53
C ASN A 101 2.23 -6.37 -7.47
N GLY A 102 3.16 -7.29 -7.23
CA GLY A 102 4.58 -7.01 -7.02
C GLY A 102 5.22 -6.14 -8.11
N ASP A 103 4.93 -6.40 -9.39
CA ASP A 103 5.50 -5.63 -10.51
C ASP A 103 5.08 -4.16 -10.50
N ARG A 104 3.87 -3.86 -10.03
CA ARG A 104 3.41 -2.48 -9.90
C ARG A 104 4.01 -1.81 -8.68
N LEU A 105 4.11 -2.53 -7.57
CA LEU A 105 4.76 -2.01 -6.35
C LEU A 105 6.24 -1.69 -6.63
N ALA A 106 6.97 -2.60 -7.29
CA ALA A 106 8.36 -2.41 -7.67
C ALA A 106 8.52 -1.18 -8.58
N ARG A 107 7.73 -1.07 -9.66
CA ARG A 107 7.78 0.10 -10.55
C ARG A 107 7.49 1.42 -9.85
N ALA A 108 6.54 1.46 -8.93
CA ALA A 108 6.25 2.67 -8.17
C ALA A 108 7.43 3.04 -7.25
N LEU A 109 8.03 2.05 -6.59
CA LEU A 109 9.21 2.26 -5.74
C LEU A 109 10.42 2.73 -6.55
N ASP A 110 10.70 2.10 -7.69
CA ASP A 110 11.77 2.49 -8.61
C ASP A 110 11.57 3.92 -9.14
N ALA A 111 10.31 4.29 -9.44
CA ALA A 111 9.99 5.62 -9.93
C ALA A 111 10.21 6.72 -8.87
N ILE A 112 9.92 6.45 -7.59
CA ILE A 112 10.11 7.45 -6.51
C ILE A 112 11.53 7.48 -5.96
N ALA A 113 12.32 6.41 -6.14
CA ALA A 113 13.63 6.27 -5.51
C ALA A 113 14.58 7.46 -5.79
N PRO A 114 14.69 7.99 -7.03
CA PRO A 114 15.51 9.18 -7.31
C PRO A 114 14.99 10.49 -6.70
N HIS A 115 13.76 10.51 -6.19
CA HIS A 115 13.05 11.72 -5.78
C HIS A 115 12.68 11.75 -4.29
N LEU A 116 13.13 10.77 -3.50
CA LEU A 116 12.71 10.58 -2.12
C LEU A 116 12.90 11.83 -1.24
N GLU A 117 14.01 12.54 -1.39
CA GLU A 117 14.27 13.74 -0.59
C GLU A 117 13.26 14.85 -0.89
N ASN A 118 12.98 15.09 -2.17
CA ASN A 118 12.02 16.10 -2.61
C ASN A 118 10.59 15.74 -2.18
N LEU A 119 10.18 14.48 -2.39
CA LEU A 119 8.87 13.97 -2.00
C LEU A 119 8.68 14.07 -0.48
N ALA A 120 9.63 13.58 0.31
CA ALA A 120 9.58 13.65 1.77
C ALA A 120 9.61 15.09 2.28
N GLY A 121 10.42 15.97 1.67
CA GLY A 121 10.47 17.39 1.97
C GLY A 121 9.12 18.08 1.73
N THR A 122 8.48 17.81 0.60
CA THR A 122 7.19 18.39 0.22
C THR A 122 6.08 17.92 1.16
N VAL A 123 5.99 16.62 1.45
CA VAL A 123 5.01 16.07 2.40
C VAL A 123 5.23 16.66 3.80
N ARG A 124 6.48 16.79 4.26
CA ARG A 124 6.78 17.43 5.56
C ARG A 124 6.39 18.89 5.59
N ALA A 125 6.69 19.67 4.55
CA ALA A 125 6.31 21.08 4.48
C ALA A 125 4.78 21.24 4.57
N ARG A 126 4.04 20.37 3.88
CA ARG A 126 2.59 20.32 3.97
C ARG A 126 2.09 19.92 5.35
N ALA A 127 2.71 18.93 5.99
CA ALA A 127 2.36 18.55 7.35
C ALA A 127 2.56 19.71 8.34
N ILE A 128 3.64 20.47 8.21
CA ILE A 128 3.89 21.66 9.04
C ILE A 128 2.78 22.69 8.85
N GLY A 129 2.41 23.00 7.60
CA GLY A 129 1.34 23.94 7.28
C GLY A 129 -0.04 23.49 7.75
N ASP A 130 -0.45 22.28 7.40
CA ASP A 130 -1.82 21.78 7.60
C ASP A 130 -2.12 21.39 9.05
N PHE A 131 -1.10 21.05 9.83
CA PHE A 131 -1.24 20.67 11.24
C PHE A 131 -0.69 21.73 12.21
N GLY A 132 -0.14 22.83 11.72
CA GLY A 132 0.41 23.90 12.56
C GLY A 132 1.54 23.43 13.47
N ILE A 133 2.43 22.57 12.95
CA ILE A 133 3.51 21.97 13.73
C ILE A 133 4.53 23.05 14.09
N ASP A 134 4.77 23.25 15.39
CA ASP A 134 5.81 24.17 15.87
C ASP A 134 7.21 23.60 15.57
N VAL A 135 7.93 24.29 14.68
CA VAL A 135 9.29 23.94 14.26
C VAL A 135 10.38 24.70 15.02
N ALA A 136 10.03 25.54 16.01
CA ALA A 136 11.01 26.29 16.81
C ALA A 136 11.90 25.37 17.66
N ARG A 137 11.46 24.13 17.93
CA ARG A 137 12.25 23.09 18.57
C ARG A 137 12.17 21.79 17.79
N MET A 138 13.28 21.40 17.17
CA MET A 138 13.39 20.13 16.47
C MET A 138 13.97 19.07 17.42
N HIS A 139 13.16 18.07 17.76
CA HIS A 139 13.65 16.89 18.49
C HIS A 139 14.24 15.91 17.48
N TRP A 140 15.55 15.73 17.52
CA TRP A 140 16.23 14.73 16.69
C TRP A 140 16.47 13.46 17.52
N ASP A 141 15.68 12.41 17.27
CA ASP A 141 16.00 11.07 17.78
C ASP A 141 16.64 10.24 16.66
N MET A 142 17.73 9.56 17.00
CA MET A 142 18.32 8.57 16.11
C MET A 142 17.62 7.23 16.33
N THR A 143 16.79 6.83 15.37
CA THR A 143 16.18 5.50 15.32
C THR A 143 17.16 4.52 14.69
N SER A 144 17.45 3.41 15.37
CA SER A 144 18.21 2.30 14.77
C SER A 144 17.35 1.56 13.75
N MET A 145 17.89 1.34 12.55
CA MET A 145 17.28 0.48 11.54
C MET A 145 18.02 -0.87 11.50
N SER A 146 17.27 -1.97 11.54
CA SER A 146 17.78 -3.33 11.44
C SER A 146 17.22 -3.97 10.18
N VAL A 147 18.09 -4.57 9.38
CA VAL A 147 17.75 -5.28 8.14
C VAL A 147 18.08 -6.76 8.28
N HIS A 148 17.35 -7.62 7.58
CA HIS A 148 17.50 -9.08 7.65
C HIS A 148 17.68 -9.61 6.21
N GLY A 149 18.74 -10.38 5.98
CA GLY A 149 19.10 -10.89 4.66
C GLY A 149 20.60 -11.08 4.51
N ALA A 150 21.01 -11.69 3.39
CA ALA A 150 22.42 -11.77 3.01
C ALA A 150 22.81 -10.51 2.24
N PHE A 151 23.62 -9.65 2.86
CA PHE A 151 24.14 -8.42 2.25
C PHE A 151 25.67 -8.52 2.15
N PRO A 152 26.21 -9.27 1.17
CA PRO A 152 27.64 -9.32 0.94
C PRO A 152 28.15 -7.92 0.58
N VAL A 153 29.27 -7.51 1.18
CA VAL A 153 29.84 -6.16 0.99
C VAL A 153 30.12 -5.87 -0.50
N GLU A 154 30.55 -6.88 -1.24
CA GLU A 154 30.92 -6.81 -2.67
C GLU A 154 29.76 -6.47 -3.62
N GLY A 155 28.51 -6.57 -3.16
CA GLY A 155 27.30 -6.30 -3.96
C GLY A 155 26.52 -5.06 -3.53
N GLN A 156 27.07 -4.29 -2.59
CA GLN A 156 26.42 -3.08 -2.08
C GLN A 156 26.99 -1.84 -2.77
N ASP A 157 26.10 -0.89 -3.05
CA ASP A 157 26.48 0.39 -3.63
C ASP A 157 27.17 1.26 -2.57
N GLU A 158 28.41 1.67 -2.83
CA GLU A 158 29.24 2.44 -1.89
C GLU A 158 28.74 3.89 -1.73
N ASP A 159 27.92 4.39 -2.66
CA ASP A 159 27.30 5.72 -2.55
C ASP A 159 26.19 5.76 -1.49
N PHE A 160 25.80 4.60 -0.94
CA PHE A 160 24.76 4.46 0.08
C PHE A 160 25.28 3.81 1.37
N PRO A 161 24.55 3.93 2.50
CA PRO A 161 24.93 3.25 3.73
C PRO A 161 25.04 1.73 3.56
N VAL A 162 26.26 1.21 3.73
CA VAL A 162 26.54 -0.23 3.62
C VAL A 162 25.98 -0.97 4.83
N ILE A 163 25.17 -1.99 4.55
CA ILE A 163 24.62 -2.91 5.53
C ILE A 163 25.75 -3.82 6.02
N GLY A 164 26.00 -3.77 7.32
CA GLY A 164 26.95 -4.65 8.01
C GLY A 164 26.42 -5.07 9.38
N TYR A 165 27.14 -6.01 10.00
CA TYR A 165 26.83 -6.42 11.37
C TYR A 165 27.14 -5.27 12.35
N GLY A 166 26.12 -4.87 13.11
CA GLY A 166 26.22 -3.79 14.11
C GLY A 166 25.55 -4.16 15.43
N ARG A 167 25.62 -3.27 16.43
CA ARG A 167 24.87 -3.39 17.69
C ARG A 167 23.71 -2.40 17.69
N PRO A 168 22.46 -2.86 17.51
CA PRO A 168 21.29 -1.97 17.55
C PRO A 168 21.13 -1.31 18.93
N LYS A 169 20.70 -0.04 18.97
CA LYS A 169 20.38 0.70 20.21
C LYS A 169 19.25 0.01 20.99
N ASP A 170 18.36 -0.70 20.31
CA ASP A 170 17.21 -1.42 20.88
C ASP A 170 17.56 -2.82 21.42
N ARG A 171 18.85 -3.21 21.41
CA ARG A 171 19.36 -4.52 21.86
C ARG A 171 18.70 -5.74 21.22
N ARG A 172 17.96 -5.59 20.11
CA ARG A 172 17.48 -6.76 19.38
C ARG A 172 18.67 -7.43 18.72
N SER A 173 18.96 -8.66 19.10
CA SER A 173 19.94 -9.49 18.41
C SER A 173 19.40 -9.82 17.02
N ILE A 174 20.18 -9.47 16.00
CA ILE A 174 19.98 -9.94 14.62
C ILE A 174 20.83 -11.19 14.44
#